data_AF-A0A957LGE2-F1
#
_entry.id   AF-A0A957LGE2-F1
#
_cell.length_a   1.000
_cell.length_b   1.000
_cell.length_c   1.000
_cell.angle_alpha   90.00
_cell.angle_beta   90.00
_cell.angle_gamma   90.00
#
_symmetry.space_group_name_H-M   'P 1'
#
loop_
_entity.id
_entity.type
_entity.pdbx_description
1 polymer ?
#
loop_
_entity_poly.entity_id
_entity_poly.type
_entity_poly.pdbx_seq_one_letter_code
_entity_poly.pdbx_strand_id
1 'polypeptide(L)'
;MPMTRTVRAPRGTQLTCKSWQIEAAYRMIQHNLEPEVAGEPEKLIVYGGRGKAARNWASFDAILESLRQMEPDETLLVQSGKPVGIMRTHLDAPRVLIANSNIVPHWATQENFDKWEREGLIMYGQMTAGSWIYI
;
A
#
# COMPACT_ATOMS: atom_id res chain seq x y z
N MET A 1 -4.53 -20.87 17.81
CA MET A 1 -4.60 -20.32 16.44
C MET A 1 -3.94 -18.94 16.47
N PRO A 2 -3.01 -18.60 15.57
CA PRO A 2 -2.43 -17.27 15.57
C PRO A 2 -3.54 -16.25 15.32
N MET A 3 -3.59 -15.20 16.16
CA MET A 3 -4.62 -14.17 16.06
C MET A 3 -4.53 -13.49 14.70
N THR A 4 -5.55 -13.64 13.87
CA THR A 4 -5.67 -12.96 12.59
C THR A 4 -5.82 -11.47 12.86
N ARG A 5 -4.84 -10.66 12.41
CA ARG A 5 -4.90 -9.20 12.52
C ARG A 5 -6.07 -8.69 11.68
N THR A 6 -7.05 -8.06 12.33
CA THR A 6 -8.16 -7.39 11.64
C THR A 6 -7.80 -5.93 11.38
N VAL A 7 -7.76 -5.52 10.12
CA VAL A 7 -7.53 -4.13 9.72
C VAL A 7 -8.87 -3.42 9.54
N ARG A 8 -9.00 -2.20 10.09
CA ARG A 8 -10.14 -1.32 9.87
C ARG A 8 -9.67 0.12 9.72
N ALA A 9 -10.17 0.81 8.73
CA ALA A 9 -9.82 2.21 8.52
C ALA A 9 -10.49 3.09 9.60
N PRO A 10 -9.80 4.13 10.12
CA PRO A 10 -10.41 5.12 11.01
C PRO A 10 -11.68 5.74 10.42
N ARG A 11 -12.63 6.09 11.28
CA ARG A 11 -13.92 6.71 10.92
C ARG A 11 -14.09 8.04 11.66
N GLY A 12 -15.02 8.87 11.19
CA GLY A 12 -15.29 10.19 11.76
C GLY A 12 -14.30 11.28 11.30
N THR A 13 -14.38 12.44 11.95
CA THR A 13 -13.69 13.68 11.56
C THR A 13 -12.32 13.87 12.22
N GLN A 14 -11.97 13.05 13.21
CA GLN A 14 -10.68 13.12 13.88
C GLN A 14 -9.57 12.62 12.94
N LEU A 15 -8.53 13.42 12.75
CA LEU A 15 -7.36 13.06 11.96
C LEU A 15 -6.37 12.21 12.78
N THR A 16 -5.78 11.22 12.12
CA THR A 16 -4.60 10.48 12.59
C THR A 16 -3.32 11.07 12.01
N CYS A 17 -3.38 11.56 10.77
CA CYS A 17 -2.26 12.17 10.03
C CYS A 17 -2.32 13.71 10.07
N LYS A 18 -1.26 14.37 9.62
CA LYS A 18 -1.12 15.84 9.68
C LYS A 18 -2.00 16.63 8.70
N SER A 19 -2.65 15.96 7.73
CA SER A 19 -3.61 16.60 6.81
C SER A 19 -4.62 15.60 6.27
N TRP A 20 -5.76 16.10 5.77
CA TRP A 20 -6.78 15.27 5.14
C TRP A 20 -6.31 14.53 3.89
N GLN A 21 -5.40 15.11 3.10
CA GLN A 21 -4.86 14.45 1.91
C GLN A 21 -4.03 13.22 2.28
N ILE A 22 -3.26 13.28 3.37
CA ILE A 22 -2.47 12.15 3.87
C ILE A 22 -3.38 11.14 4.60
N GLU A 23 -4.32 11.63 5.40
CA GLU A 23 -5.32 10.80 6.08
C GLU A 23 -6.15 9.99 5.08
N ALA A 24 -6.50 10.55 3.92
CA ALA A 24 -7.20 9.83 2.87
C ALA A 24 -6.42 8.58 2.43
N ALA A 25 -5.13 8.72 2.10
CA ALA A 25 -4.28 7.58 1.77
C ALA A 25 -4.17 6.58 2.94
N TYR A 26 -4.01 7.09 4.17
CA TYR A 26 -3.93 6.28 5.39
C TYR A 26 -5.19 5.43 5.61
N ARG A 27 -6.38 6.01 5.42
CA ARG A 27 -7.65 5.29 5.52
C ARG A 27 -7.82 4.32 4.36
N MET A 28 -7.51 4.72 3.14
CA MET A 28 -7.80 3.90 1.97
C MET A 28 -6.95 2.63 1.88
N ILE A 29 -5.67 2.65 2.27
CA ILE A 29 -4.87 1.42 2.33
C ILE A 29 -5.44 0.42 3.37
N GLN A 30 -5.99 0.93 4.47
CA GLN A 30 -6.65 0.11 5.49
C GLN A 30 -8.02 -0.38 5.02
N HIS A 31 -8.79 0.44 4.30
CA HIS A 31 -10.08 0.06 3.72
C HIS A 31 -9.93 -1.10 2.73
N ASN A 32 -8.91 -1.07 1.87
CA ASN A 32 -8.55 -2.17 0.98
C ASN A 32 -8.31 -3.50 1.71
N LEU A 33 -8.11 -3.51 3.03
CA LEU A 33 -7.87 -4.70 3.86
C LEU A 33 -8.96 -4.95 4.90
N GLU A 34 -10.08 -4.23 4.83
CA GLU A 34 -11.22 -4.52 5.69
C GLU A 34 -11.80 -5.92 5.36
N PRO A 35 -12.22 -6.72 6.36
CA PRO A 35 -12.73 -8.07 6.12
C PRO A 35 -13.94 -8.15 5.19
N GLU A 36 -14.74 -7.09 5.15
CA GLU A 36 -15.92 -6.97 4.29
C GLU A 36 -15.56 -6.57 2.84
N VAL A 37 -14.30 -6.20 2.58
CA VAL A 37 -13.82 -5.62 1.32
C VAL A 37 -12.82 -6.54 0.63
N ALA A 38 -11.81 -6.99 1.36
CA ALA A 38 -10.72 -7.80 0.84
C ALA A 38 -11.09 -9.29 0.72
N GLY A 39 -10.57 -9.98 -0.30
CA GLY A 39 -10.76 -11.42 -0.46
C GLY A 39 -9.99 -12.27 0.58
N GLU A 40 -8.73 -11.92 0.88
CA GLU A 40 -7.90 -12.62 1.87
C GLU A 40 -7.01 -11.58 2.64
N PRO A 41 -7.61 -10.76 3.53
CA PRO A 41 -6.94 -9.63 4.17
C PRO A 41 -5.74 -10.03 5.03
N GLU A 42 -5.73 -11.22 5.63
CA GLU A 42 -4.63 -11.74 6.44
C GLU A 42 -3.35 -11.98 5.63
N LYS A 43 -3.49 -12.14 4.30
CA LYS A 43 -2.40 -12.23 3.33
C LYS A 43 -2.15 -10.93 2.58
N LEU A 44 -2.81 -9.84 2.99
CA LEU A 44 -2.83 -8.53 2.34
C LEU A 44 -3.47 -8.52 0.95
N ILE A 45 -4.16 -9.60 0.57
CA ILE A 45 -4.75 -9.77 -0.77
C ILE A 45 -6.14 -9.12 -0.77
N VAL A 46 -6.31 -8.17 -1.69
CA VAL A 46 -7.57 -7.45 -1.91
C VAL A 46 -8.44 -8.20 -2.91
N TYR A 47 -7.94 -8.43 -4.13
CA TYR A 47 -8.66 -9.15 -5.18
C TYR A 47 -7.74 -9.64 -6.31
N GLY A 48 -8.30 -10.32 -7.30
CA GLY A 48 -7.57 -10.72 -8.52
C GLY A 48 -6.53 -11.80 -8.25
N GLY A 49 -6.85 -12.75 -7.37
CA GLY A 49 -5.98 -13.88 -7.00
C GLY A 49 -4.86 -13.49 -6.03
N ARG A 50 -3.94 -12.60 -6.44
CA ARG A 50 -2.80 -12.18 -5.59
C ARG A 50 -2.58 -10.67 -5.54
N GLY A 51 -3.56 -9.87 -5.96
CA GLY A 51 -3.47 -8.41 -5.91
C GLY A 51 -3.45 -7.92 -4.47
N LYS A 52 -2.33 -7.32 -4.03
CA LYS A 52 -2.10 -6.94 -2.63
C LYS A 52 -2.08 -5.43 -2.40
N ALA A 53 -2.44 -5.02 -1.17
CA ALA A 53 -2.38 -3.62 -0.74
C ALA A 53 -0.96 -3.17 -0.34
N ALA A 54 -0.16 -4.08 0.21
CA ALA A 54 1.24 -3.86 0.60
C ALA A 54 2.04 -5.16 0.43
N ARG A 55 3.37 -5.06 0.29
CA ARG A 55 4.23 -6.19 -0.07
C ARG A 55 4.20 -7.30 0.98
N ASN A 56 4.29 -6.90 2.24
CA ASN A 56 4.26 -7.74 3.43
C ASN A 56 3.85 -6.86 4.63
N TRP A 57 3.57 -7.49 5.78
CA TRP A 57 3.09 -6.78 6.97
C TRP A 57 4.04 -5.70 7.47
N ALA A 58 5.36 -5.95 7.44
CA ALA A 58 6.35 -4.93 7.79
C ALA A 58 6.26 -3.70 6.88
N SER A 59 6.03 -3.89 5.58
CA SER A 59 5.82 -2.79 4.62
C SER A 59 4.52 -2.05 4.87
N PHE A 60 3.44 -2.77 5.20
CA PHE A 60 2.15 -2.17 5.56
C PHE A 60 2.30 -1.27 6.80
N ASP A 61 2.93 -1.78 7.86
CA ASP A 61 3.15 -1.02 9.10
C ASP A 61 4.04 0.19 8.87
N ALA A 62 5.10 0.03 8.07
CA ALA A 62 5.97 1.14 7.68
C ALA A 62 5.25 2.20 6.84
N ILE A 63 4.30 1.82 5.95
CA ILE A 63 3.48 2.78 5.20
C ILE A 63 2.60 3.58 6.15
N LEU A 64 1.90 2.90 7.08
CA LEU A 64 1.04 3.57 8.05
C LEU A 64 1.84 4.54 8.91
N GLU A 65 3.02 4.14 9.39
CA GLU A 65 3.88 5.01 10.19
C GLU A 65 4.40 6.20 9.37
N SER A 66 4.84 5.96 8.13
CA SER A 66 5.29 7.03 7.23
C SER A 66 4.20 8.07 7.01
N LEU A 67 2.97 7.63 6.71
CA LEU A 67 1.83 8.54 6.50
C LEU A 67 1.47 9.34 7.76
N ARG A 68 1.60 8.77 8.97
CA ARG A 68 1.37 9.54 10.20
C ARG A 68 2.41 10.63 10.43
N GLN A 69 3.67 10.35 10.10
CA GLN A 69 4.80 11.24 10.40
C GLN A 69 5.04 12.31 9.33
N MET A 70 4.68 12.03 8.08
CA MET A 70 4.97 12.88 6.93
C MET A 70 4.29 14.27 7.02
N GLU A 71 5.01 15.30 6.60
CA GLU A 71 4.51 16.68 6.52
C GLU A 71 3.66 16.93 5.27
N PRO A 72 2.79 17.96 5.27
CA PRO A 72 1.93 18.28 4.12
C PRO A 72 2.68 18.64 2.81
N ASP A 73 3.94 19.07 2.88
CA ASP A 73 4.78 19.38 1.71
C ASP A 73 5.74 18.23 1.33
N GLU A 74 5.48 17.01 1.81
CA GLU A 74 6.25 15.82 1.49
C GLU A 74 5.46 14.81 0.64
N THR A 75 6.19 13.91 -0.02
CA THR A 75 5.67 12.84 -0.86
C THR A 75 6.32 11.50 -0.49
N LEU A 76 5.49 10.51 -0.15
CA LEU A 76 5.89 9.12 0.09
C LEU A 76 6.07 8.38 -1.25
N LEU A 77 7.20 7.70 -1.40
CA LEU A 77 7.48 6.82 -2.55
C LEU A 77 7.21 5.36 -2.16
N VAL A 78 6.30 4.71 -2.88
CA VAL A 78 5.97 3.29 -2.71
C VAL A 78 6.38 2.51 -3.96
N GLN A 79 7.36 1.61 -3.79
CA GLN A 79 7.82 0.72 -4.85
C GLN A 79 7.30 -0.68 -4.57
N SER A 80 6.47 -1.23 -5.46
CA SER A 80 5.87 -2.56 -5.34
C SER A 80 5.41 -2.86 -3.91
N GLY A 81 4.53 -2.01 -3.37
CA GLY A 81 3.96 -2.14 -2.03
C GLY A 81 4.91 -1.96 -0.85
N LYS A 82 6.11 -1.41 -1.05
CA LYS A 82 7.10 -1.10 0.01
C LYS A 82 7.35 0.41 0.05
N PRO A 83 7.31 1.05 1.24
CA PRO A 83 7.72 2.45 1.37
C PRO A 83 9.25 2.52 1.27
N VAL A 84 9.77 3.28 0.31
CA VAL A 84 11.22 3.35 0.02
C VAL A 84 11.86 4.70 0.33
N GLY A 85 11.06 5.73 0.54
CA GLY A 85 11.55 7.04 0.93
C GLY A 85 10.44 8.08 1.00
N ILE A 86 10.74 9.17 1.68
CA ILE A 86 9.92 10.39 1.72
C ILE A 86 10.82 11.51 1.18
N MET A 87 10.28 12.31 0.27
CA MET A 87 10.99 13.48 -0.25
C MET A 87 10.13 14.72 -0.09
N ARG A 88 10.79 15.84 0.23
CA ARG A 88 10.15 17.14 0.23
C ARG A 88 9.80 17.54 -1.21
N THR A 89 8.58 17.98 -1.40
CA THR A 89 8.03 18.48 -2.67
C THR A 89 7.39 19.85 -2.44
N HIS A 90 6.08 19.97 -2.54
CA HIS A 90 5.29 21.18 -2.29
C HIS A 90 3.83 20.82 -2.04
N LEU A 91 3.03 21.75 -1.50
CA LEU A 91 1.65 21.49 -1.07
C LEU A 91 0.73 20.95 -2.20
N ASP A 92 0.95 21.38 -3.45
CA ASP A 92 0.13 20.92 -4.58
C ASP A 92 0.58 19.58 -5.21
N ALA A 93 1.70 19.01 -4.74
CA ALA A 93 2.18 17.71 -5.23
C ALA A 93 1.32 16.55 -4.70
N PRO A 94 1.39 15.35 -5.31
CA PRO A 94 0.83 14.14 -4.72
C PRO A 94 1.50 13.82 -3.38
N ARG A 95 0.70 13.40 -2.37
CA ARG A 95 1.22 12.92 -1.08
C ARG A 95 1.86 11.53 -1.19
N VAL A 96 1.45 10.72 -2.17
CA VAL A 96 1.98 9.38 -2.39
C VAL A 96 2.16 9.14 -3.89
N LEU A 97 3.33 8.64 -4.28
CA LEU A 97 3.60 8.13 -5.63
C LEU A 97 3.85 6.63 -5.56
N ILE A 98 3.12 5.88 -6.38
CA ILE A 98 3.11 4.41 -6.34
C ILE A 98 3.51 3.85 -7.69
N ALA A 99 4.49 2.95 -7.68
CA ALA A 99 4.90 2.19 -8.86
C ALA A 99 4.99 0.70 -8.49
N ASN A 100 3.99 -0.08 -8.91
CA ASN A 100 3.88 -1.49 -8.57
C ASN A 100 4.11 -2.39 -9.78
N SER A 101 4.80 -3.50 -9.58
CA SER A 101 4.92 -4.60 -10.57
C SER A 101 5.63 -4.26 -11.89
N ASN A 102 6.22 -3.06 -12.02
CA ASN A 102 6.93 -2.66 -13.23
C ASN A 102 8.23 -3.47 -13.38
N ILE A 103 8.39 -4.11 -14.54
CA ILE A 103 9.56 -4.90 -14.91
C ILE A 103 9.97 -4.48 -16.32
N VAL A 104 11.28 -4.39 -16.59
CA VAL A 104 11.77 -4.10 -17.94
C VAL A 104 11.29 -5.19 -18.91
N PRO A 105 10.77 -4.86 -20.11
CA PRO A 105 9.92 -5.79 -20.89
C PRO A 105 10.53 -7.18 -21.16
N HIS A 106 11.84 -7.25 -21.42
CA HIS A 106 12.53 -8.53 -21.66
C HIS A 106 12.42 -9.50 -20.47
N TRP A 107 12.31 -8.98 -19.24
CA TRP A 107 12.20 -9.78 -18.02
C TRP A 107 10.79 -9.88 -17.47
N ALA A 108 9.79 -9.26 -18.11
CA ALA A 108 8.40 -9.21 -17.64
C ALA A 108 7.66 -10.53 -17.88
N THR A 109 8.15 -11.61 -17.26
CA THR A 109 7.59 -12.96 -17.32
C THR A 109 7.06 -13.39 -15.96
N GLN A 110 6.09 -14.30 -15.96
CA GLN A 110 5.53 -14.87 -14.73
C GLN A 110 6.60 -15.55 -13.86
N GLU A 111 7.54 -16.27 -14.48
CA GLU A 111 8.64 -16.94 -13.79
C GLU A 111 9.54 -15.96 -13.02
N ASN A 112 9.96 -14.87 -13.67
CA ASN A 112 10.76 -13.84 -13.04
C ASN A 112 9.98 -13.14 -11.91
N PHE A 113 8.70 -12.83 -12.15
CA PHE A 113 7.83 -12.26 -11.13
C PHE A 113 7.75 -13.16 -9.89
N ASP A 114 7.47 -14.45 -10.06
CA ASP A 114 7.32 -15.39 -8.94
C ASP A 114 8.65 -15.62 -8.21
N LYS A 115 9.77 -15.60 -8.92
CA LYS A 115 11.10 -15.62 -8.30
C LYS A 115 11.28 -14.41 -7.38
N TRP A 116 11.08 -13.20 -7.88
CA TRP A 116 11.27 -11.98 -7.09
C TRP A 116 10.23 -11.82 -5.98
N GLU A 117 9.03 -12.38 -6.13
CA GLU A 117 8.03 -12.39 -5.07
C GLU A 117 8.50 -13.29 -3.91
N ARG A 118 9.02 -14.49 -4.21
CA ARG A 118 9.62 -15.38 -3.20
C ARG A 118 10.83 -14.74 -2.49
N GLU A 119 11.60 -13.93 -3.21
CA GLU A 119 12.73 -13.16 -2.66
C GLU A 119 12.27 -11.89 -1.91
N GLY A 120 10.98 -11.55 -1.91
CA GLY A 120 10.45 -10.36 -1.24
C GLY A 120 10.75 -9.03 -1.93
N LEU A 121 11.06 -9.06 -3.22
CA LEU A 121 11.49 -7.91 -4.02
C LEU A 121 10.35 -7.23 -4.80
N ILE A 122 9.24 -7.94 -5.02
CA ILE A 122 8.11 -7.44 -5.81
C ILE A 122 6.76 -7.78 -5.15
N MET A 123 5.70 -7.10 -5.60
CA MET A 123 4.32 -7.30 -5.19
C MET A 123 3.44 -7.12 -6.43
N TYR A 124 2.38 -7.93 -6.56
CA TYR A 124 1.40 -7.75 -7.62
C TYR A 124 0.35 -6.74 -7.16
N GLY A 125 0.30 -5.59 -7.82
CA GLY A 125 -0.59 -4.49 -7.45
C GLY A 125 -2.02 -4.59 -7.99
N GLN A 126 -2.28 -5.48 -8.96
CA GLN A 126 -3.50 -5.39 -9.78
C GLN A 126 -3.67 -3.94 -10.29
N MET A 127 -4.89 -3.41 -10.35
CA MET A 127 -5.22 -2.04 -10.65
C MET A 127 -5.41 -1.27 -9.34
N THR A 128 -6.47 -1.59 -8.59
CA THR A 128 -6.87 -0.82 -7.39
C THR A 128 -6.45 -1.43 -6.06
N ALA A 129 -5.90 -2.65 -6.07
CA ALA A 129 -5.41 -3.31 -4.85
C ALA A 129 -4.18 -2.58 -4.30
N GLY A 130 -3.17 -2.38 -5.14
CA GLY A 130 -1.91 -1.72 -4.76
C GLY A 130 -1.94 -0.20 -4.86
N SER A 131 -3.04 0.39 -5.37
CA SER A 131 -3.23 1.85 -5.45
C SER A 131 -4.27 2.37 -4.45
N TRP A 132 -4.79 1.50 -3.58
CA TRP A 132 -5.63 1.85 -2.43
C TRP A 132 -6.92 2.59 -2.82
N ILE A 133 -7.69 1.99 -3.72
CA ILE A 133 -8.99 2.56 -4.13
C ILE A 133 -9.99 1.47 -4.54
N TYR A 134 -9.84 0.25 -3.99
CA TYR A 134 -10.81 -0.80 -4.21
C TYR A 134 -12.05 -0.58 -3.32
N ILE A 135 -13.23 -0.83 -3.88
CA ILE A 135 -14.54 -0.67 -3.24
C ILE A 135 -15.46 -1.82 -3.64
#